data_AF-A0A3D2U9N0-F1
#
_entry.id   AF-A0A3D2U9N0-F1
#
_cell.length_a   1.000
_cell.length_b   1.000
_cell.length_c   1.000
_cell.angle_alpha   90.00
_cell.angle_beta   90.00
_cell.angle_gamma   90.00
#
_symmetry.space_group_name_H-M   'P 1'
#
loop_
_entity.id
_entity.type
_entity.pdbx_description
1 polymer ?
#
loop_
_entity_poly.entity_id
_entity_poly.type
_entity_poly.pdbx_seq_one_letter_code
_entity_poly.pdbx_strand_id
1 'polypeptide(L)' 'GMCICNDRRWPETYRVLGLRGAELILLGYNTPSNNPDYPEMNPLVPFHNRLSMQSGAYQNGAWVVGVAKA' A
#
# COMPACT_ATOMS: atom_id res chain seq x y z
N GLY A 1 -8.00 10.71 1.03
CA GLY A 1 -6.76 10.91 0.25
C GLY A 1 -6.64 9.86 -0.84
N MET A 2 -5.69 10.02 -1.76
CA MET A 2 -5.41 9.06 -2.82
C MET A 2 -3.91 8.83 -2.94
N CYS A 3 -3.51 7.61 -3.27
CA CYS A 3 -2.14 7.26 -3.64
C CYS A 3 -2.14 6.17 -4.70
N ILE A 4 -1.00 5.96 -5.38
CA ILE A 4 -0.94 5.09 -6.55
C ILE A 4 0.13 4.03 -6.37
N CYS A 5 -0.29 2.78 -6.52
CA CYS A 5 0.57 1.62 -6.63
C CYS A 5 1.69 1.59 -5.58
N ASN A 6 2.92 1.86 -5.99
CA ASN A 6 4.10 1.72 -5.15
C ASN A 6 4.17 2.72 -4.00
N ASP A 7 3.46 3.84 -4.09
CA ASP A 7 3.33 4.82 -2.99
C ASP A 7 2.94 4.13 -1.69
N ARG A 8 2.08 3.10 -1.78
CA ARG A 8 1.62 2.34 -0.62
C ARG A 8 2.73 1.65 0.16
N ARG A 9 3.95 1.54 -0.37
CA ARG A 9 5.09 0.93 0.34
C ARG A 9 5.84 1.93 1.23
N TRP A 10 5.55 3.22 1.12
CA TRP A 10 6.22 4.29 1.83
C TRP A 10 5.35 4.80 2.99
N PRO A 11 5.82 4.73 4.25
CA PRO A 11 5.05 5.26 5.38
C PRO A 11 4.78 6.77 5.25
N GLU A 12 5.63 7.50 4.55
CA GLU A 12 5.49 8.94 4.27
C GLU A 12 4.22 9.25 3.49
N THR A 13 3.83 8.40 2.52
CA THR A 13 2.57 8.55 1.77
C THR A 13 1.38 8.61 2.71
N TYR A 14 1.29 7.65 3.63
CA TYR A 14 0.19 7.61 4.60
C TYR A 14 0.30 8.75 5.61
N ARG A 15 1.50 9.06 6.09
CA ARG A 15 1.71 10.13 7.08
C ARG A 15 1.32 11.49 6.52
N VAL A 16 1.70 11.82 5.28
CA VAL A 16 1.32 13.09 4.64
C VAL A 16 -0.19 13.20 4.48
N LEU A 17 -0.86 12.12 4.08
CA LEU A 17 -2.32 12.09 3.97
C LEU A 17 -3.00 12.17 5.34
N GLY A 18 -2.50 11.46 6.34
CA GLY A 18 -3.00 11.47 7.71
C GLY A 18 -2.84 12.83 8.39
N LEU A 19 -1.70 13.50 8.22
CA LEU A 19 -1.47 14.87 8.71
C LEU A 19 -2.41 15.90 8.05
N ARG A 20 -2.96 15.58 6.88
CA ARG A 20 -4.00 16.39 6.21
C ARG A 20 -5.42 15.94 6.54
N GLY A 21 -5.60 15.06 7.54
CA GLY A 21 -6.91 14.62 8.02
C GLY A 21 -7.61 13.60 7.12
N ALA A 22 -6.88 12.82 6.32
CA ALA A 22 -7.51 11.80 5.48
C ALA A 22 -8.09 10.65 6.33
N GLU A 23 -9.42 10.51 6.34
CA GLU A 23 -10.12 9.39 7.00
C GLU A 23 -10.26 8.13 6.13
N LEU A 24 -10.25 8.31 4.80
CA LEU A 24 -10.29 7.24 3.79
C LEU A 24 -9.20 7.48 2.74
N ILE A 25 -8.42 6.45 2.42
CA ILE A 25 -7.34 6.46 1.42
C ILE A 25 -7.66 5.43 0.33
N LEU A 26 -7.83 5.91 -0.90
CA LEU A 26 -8.06 5.08 -2.08
C LEU A 26 -6.76 4.83 -2.83
N LEU A 27 -6.52 3.57 -3.19
CA LEU A 27 -5.29 3.10 -3.78
C LEU A 27 -5.59 2.14 -4.93
N GLY A 28 -5.17 2.48 -6.14
CA GLY A 28 -5.11 1.56 -7.27
C GLY A 28 -3.70 1.00 -7.44
N TYR A 29 -3.54 -0.30 -7.75
CA TYR A 29 -2.20 -0.86 -7.97
C TYR A 29 -2.11 -1.94 -9.06
N ASN A 30 -0.92 -1.99 -9.67
CA ASN A 30 -0.46 -3.05 -10.57
C ASN A 30 0.81 -3.62 -9.98
N THR A 31 0.78 -4.81 -9.40
CA THR A 31 1.95 -5.39 -8.72
C THR A 31 2.21 -6.77 -9.27
N PRO A 32 3.33 -6.95 -9.99
CA PRO A 32 3.74 -8.27 -10.48
C PRO A 32 3.92 -9.25 -9.32
N SER A 33 3.43 -10.47 -9.49
CA SER A 33 3.69 -11.57 -8.55
C SER A 33 5.12 -12.13 -8.67
N ASN A 34 5.78 -11.85 -9.79
CA ASN A 34 7.16 -12.25 -10.04
C ASN A 34 8.08 -11.02 -10.08
N ASN A 35 9.07 -10.99 -9.20
CA ASN A 35 10.16 -10.03 -9.18
C ASN A 35 11.44 -10.73 -9.69
N PRO A 36 11.90 -10.45 -10.91
CA PRO A 36 13.09 -11.11 -11.46
C PRO A 36 14.38 -10.73 -10.74
N ASP A 37 14.43 -9.55 -10.10
CA ASP A 37 15.61 -9.09 -9.37
C ASP A 37 15.75 -9.80 -8.00
N TYR A 38 14.63 -10.25 -7.43
CA TYR A 38 14.54 -10.88 -6.11
C TYR A 38 13.49 -12.01 -6.10
N PRO A 39 13.72 -13.10 -6.85
CA PRO A 39 12.73 -14.16 -7.03
C PRO A 39 12.38 -14.90 -5.73
N GLU A 40 13.29 -14.92 -4.75
CA GLU A 40 13.06 -15.47 -3.41
C GLU A 40 11.96 -14.72 -2.64
N MET A 41 11.65 -13.48 -3.03
CA MET A 41 10.60 -12.66 -2.41
C MET A 41 9.21 -12.91 -3.00
N ASN A 42 9.10 -13.64 -4.12
CA ASN A 42 7.83 -13.91 -4.80
C ASN A 42 6.74 -14.49 -3.88
N PRO A 43 7.04 -15.48 -3.00
CA PRO A 43 6.06 -16.02 -2.06
C PRO A 43 5.54 -14.98 -1.05
N LEU A 44 6.32 -13.92 -0.80
CA LEU A 44 6.00 -12.87 0.16
C LEU A 44 5.28 -11.66 -0.48
N VAL A 45 5.09 -11.61 -1.80
CA VAL A 45 4.42 -10.49 -2.47
C VAL A 45 3.02 -10.20 -1.89
N PRO A 46 2.13 -11.20 -1.67
CA PRO A 46 0.83 -10.96 -1.06
C PRO A 46 0.93 -10.46 0.39
N PHE A 47 1.93 -10.96 1.13
CA PHE A 47 2.19 -10.54 2.50
C PHE A 47 2.63 -9.07 2.55
N HIS A 48 3.65 -8.69 1.79
CA HIS A 48 4.14 -7.30 1.74
C HIS A 48 3.06 -6.32 1.25
N ASN A 49 2.24 -6.73 0.28
CA ASN A 49 1.12 -5.91 -0.19
C ASN A 49 0.14 -5.57 0.95
N ARG A 50 -0.26 -6.58 1.74
CA ARG A 50 -1.20 -6.40 2.85
C ARG A 50 -0.57 -5.68 4.03
N LEU A 51 0.68 -6.03 4.37
CA LEU A 51 1.43 -5.43 5.47
C LEU A 51 1.47 -3.90 5.33
N SER A 52 1.84 -3.40 4.15
CA SER A 52 1.95 -1.95 3.94
C SER A 52 0.60 -1.23 4.04
N MET A 53 -0.49 -1.83 3.55
CA MET A 53 -1.82 -1.24 3.66
C MET A 53 -2.36 -1.30 5.09
N GLN A 54 -2.16 -2.42 5.79
CA GLN A 54 -2.59 -2.60 7.18
C GLN A 54 -1.84 -1.67 8.13
N SER A 55 -0.52 -1.52 7.96
CA SER A 55 0.29 -0.61 8.77
C SER A 55 -0.09 0.85 8.50
N GLY A 56 -0.23 1.24 7.24
CA GLY A 56 -0.64 2.59 6.85
C GLY A 56 -2.00 2.99 7.41
N ALA A 57 -2.97 2.06 7.38
CA ALA A 57 -4.29 2.24 7.99
C ALA A 57 -4.20 2.44 9.51
N TYR A 58 -3.57 1.49 10.21
CA TYR A 58 -3.49 1.50 11.67
C TYR A 58 -2.74 2.72 12.22
N GLN A 59 -1.55 3.01 11.68
CA GLN A 59 -0.67 4.07 12.21
C GLN A 59 -1.18 5.50 11.97
N ASN A 60 -2.18 5.67 11.09
CA ASN A 60 -2.76 6.96 10.75
C ASN A 60 -4.25 7.06 11.09
N GLY A 61 -4.85 6.02 11.68
CA GLY A 61 -6.27 6.03 12.04
C GLY A 61 -7.21 6.23 10.84
N ALA A 62 -6.87 5.65 9.68
CA ALA A 62 -7.58 5.85 8.43
C ALA A 62 -8.01 4.51 7.78
N TRP A 63 -9.13 4.53 7.07
CA TRP A 63 -9.52 3.43 6.19
C TRP A 63 -8.64 3.42 4.93
N VAL A 64 -8.22 2.24 4.49
CA VAL A 64 -7.42 2.06 3.26
C VAL A 64 -8.10 1.04 2.37
N VAL A 65 -8.39 1.42 1.12
CA VAL A 65 -8.99 0.53 0.11
C VAL A 65 -8.02 0.40 -1.06
N GLY A 66 -7.45 -0.80 -1.20
CA GLY A 66 -6.57 -1.17 -2.31
C GLY A 66 -7.31 -1.97 -3.38
N VAL A 67 -7.31 -1.50 -4.62
CA VAL A 67 -7.89 -2.19 -5.77
C VAL A 67 -6.77 -2.55 -6.75
N ALA A 68 -6.61 -3.85 -7.00
CA ALA A 68 -5.67 -4.35 -8.00
C ALA A 68 -6.28 -4.26 -9.41
N LYS A 69 -5.44 -4.07 -10.43
CA LYS A 69 -5.82 -4.41 -11.81
C LYS A 69 -5.97 -5.94 -11.92
N ALA A 70 -7.06 -6.38 -12.56
CA ALA A 70 -7.30 -7.77 -12.94
C ALA A 70 -6.43 -8.19 -14.12
#